data_AF-A0A7C1MC54-F1
#
_entry.id   AF-A0A7C1MC54-F1
#
_cell.length_a   1.000
_cell.length_b   1.000
_cell.length_c   1.000
_cell.angle_alpha   90.00
_cell.angle_beta   90.00
_cell.angle_gamma   90.00
#
_symmetry.space_group_name_H-M   'P 1'
#
loop_
_entity.id
_entity.type
_entity.pdbx_description
1 polymer ?
#
loop_
_entity_poly.entity_id
_entity_poly.type
_entity_poly.pdbx_seq_one_letter_code
_entity_poly.pdbx_strand_id
1 'polypeptide(L)'
;MRSASITPQDVAAVANQLIKTGHNPTIAAVRQGLGDRGSNSTIQKYLAEWRESFKEGNVQALPESLPEELLAPFEEIFNTAVGVAGQKHDGERKEFESKLQGLQTQLFEMETKLSAAVDENSRLHDGHEKQRQAIVEMHEGRKKLESELEAQTKLAYERERELLESQRLNNQREVDYTESYERLKASHQEEVERFKGVIEDHKVQMAKESERYDAQNIYWAKQVDQARTEGEVRVRKLEKQVEDLDQKLDSERQKKEEVLAKLGSAMEEAAAQRVNGEGLTAQLTRLATSHEKCQADYLTLRESLASMATERQAQDRIIGELKVRIEELTAELKREKRAQIDDGKENTPGGESS
;
A
#
# COMPACT_ATOMS: atom_id res chain seq x y z
N MET A 1 -25.16 -14.28 -148.22
CA MET A 1 -25.53 -14.42 -149.64
C MET A 1 -24.77 -13.38 -150.44
N ARG A 2 -24.29 -13.77 -151.62
CA ARG A 2 -23.20 -13.15 -152.40
C ARG A 2 -23.43 -11.65 -152.68
N SER A 3 -22.46 -10.83 -152.29
CA SER A 3 -22.41 -9.38 -152.51
C SER A 3 -22.51 -9.06 -154.00
N ALA A 4 -23.49 -8.24 -154.38
CA ALA A 4 -23.62 -7.70 -155.73
C ALA A 4 -22.32 -6.98 -156.14
N SER A 5 -21.78 -7.34 -157.30
CA SER A 5 -20.57 -6.73 -157.86
C SER A 5 -20.81 -5.26 -158.20
N ILE A 6 -20.00 -4.35 -157.64
CA ILE A 6 -20.02 -2.92 -157.95
C ILE A 6 -19.31 -2.66 -159.28
N THR A 7 -19.89 -1.79 -160.11
CA THR A 7 -19.28 -1.37 -161.38
C THR A 7 -18.50 -0.05 -161.22
N PRO A 8 -17.51 0.23 -162.10
CA PRO A 8 -16.79 1.51 -162.12
C PRO A 8 -17.72 2.73 -162.28
N GLN A 9 -18.82 2.56 -163.03
CA GLN A 9 -19.76 3.63 -163.34
C GLN A 9 -20.58 4.04 -162.11
N ASP A 10 -20.90 3.09 -161.23
CA ASP A 10 -21.57 3.38 -159.94
C ASP A 10 -20.68 4.24 -159.03
N VAL A 11 -19.37 3.91 -158.97
CA VAL A 11 -18.38 4.67 -158.19
C VAL A 11 -18.22 6.08 -158.74
N ALA A 12 -18.12 6.24 -160.07
CA ALA A 12 -18.00 7.54 -160.73
C ALA A 12 -19.24 8.42 -160.52
N ALA A 13 -20.45 7.84 -160.58
CA ALA A 13 -21.70 8.58 -160.36
C ALA A 13 -21.78 9.16 -158.94
N VAL A 14 -21.45 8.34 -157.92
CA VAL A 14 -21.43 8.78 -156.51
C VAL A 14 -20.31 9.79 -156.26
N ALA A 15 -19.12 9.58 -156.85
CA ALA A 15 -18.01 10.52 -156.72
C ALA A 15 -18.33 11.90 -157.32
N ASN A 16 -18.96 11.94 -158.50
CA ASN A 16 -19.43 13.18 -159.12
C ASN A 16 -20.51 13.88 -158.28
N GLN A 17 -21.40 13.13 -157.65
CA GLN A 17 -22.44 13.69 -156.77
C GLN A 17 -21.84 14.31 -155.51
N LEU A 18 -20.84 13.67 -154.90
CA LEU A 18 -20.13 14.21 -153.72
C LEU A 18 -19.42 15.53 -154.05
N ILE A 19 -18.79 15.63 -155.22
CA ILE A 19 -18.19 16.90 -155.65
C ILE A 19 -19.25 17.99 -155.84
N LYS A 20 -20.39 17.68 -156.47
CA LYS A 20 -21.49 18.65 -156.66
C LYS A 20 -22.05 19.18 -155.33
N THR A 21 -21.98 18.38 -154.26
CA THR A 21 -22.43 18.79 -152.91
C THR A 21 -21.30 19.36 -152.05
N GLY A 22 -20.12 19.64 -152.61
CA GLY A 22 -18.99 20.25 -151.91
C GLY A 22 -18.21 19.31 -150.98
N HIS A 23 -18.43 17.99 -151.09
CA HIS A 23 -17.77 16.98 -150.26
C HIS A 23 -16.66 16.26 -151.04
N ASN A 24 -15.53 16.01 -150.38
CA ASN A 24 -14.43 15.28 -151.01
C ASN A 24 -14.78 13.79 -151.15
N PRO A 25 -14.73 13.19 -152.37
CA PRO A 25 -15.02 11.78 -152.57
C PRO A 25 -13.92 10.90 -151.95
N THR A 26 -14.10 10.58 -150.66
CA THR A 26 -13.30 9.59 -149.93
C THR A 26 -13.89 8.19 -150.10
N ILE A 27 -13.09 7.14 -149.89
CA ILE A 27 -13.54 5.74 -150.01
C ILE A 27 -14.74 5.48 -149.10
N ALA A 28 -14.74 6.04 -147.88
CA ALA A 28 -15.84 5.93 -146.93
C ALA A 28 -17.11 6.64 -147.42
N ALA A 29 -16.99 7.87 -147.91
CA ALA A 29 -18.13 8.63 -148.42
C ALA A 29 -18.76 7.98 -149.66
N VAL A 30 -17.93 7.46 -150.56
CA VAL A 30 -18.41 6.75 -151.76
C VAL A 30 -19.04 5.41 -151.40
N ARG A 31 -18.47 4.68 -150.42
CA ARG A 31 -19.07 3.44 -149.91
C ARG A 31 -20.43 3.69 -149.26
N GLN A 32 -20.56 4.76 -148.48
CA GLN A 32 -21.84 5.17 -147.89
C GLN A 32 -22.87 5.52 -148.99
N GLY A 33 -22.47 6.27 -150.01
CA GLY A 33 -23.34 6.61 -151.16
C GLY A 33 -23.75 5.40 -152.00
N LEU A 34 -22.96 4.33 -151.99
CA LEU A 34 -23.28 3.04 -152.63
C LEU A 34 -24.11 2.11 -151.72
N GLY A 35 -24.43 2.53 -150.50
CA GLY A 35 -25.20 1.76 -149.51
C GLY A 35 -24.39 0.64 -148.84
N ASP A 36 -23.13 0.93 -148.48
CA ASP A 36 -22.17 0.00 -147.85
C ASP A 36 -21.83 -1.26 -148.65
N ARG A 37 -22.19 -1.26 -149.93
CA ARG A 37 -21.87 -2.32 -150.88
C ARG A 37 -20.41 -2.20 -151.34
N GLY A 38 -19.83 -3.34 -151.73
CA GLY A 38 -18.48 -3.43 -152.30
C GLY A 38 -17.36 -3.43 -151.28
N SER A 39 -16.23 -4.03 -151.64
CA SER A 39 -15.02 -4.01 -150.81
C SER A 39 -14.33 -2.65 -150.92
N ASN A 40 -13.75 -2.16 -149.82
CA ASN A 40 -12.99 -0.91 -149.81
C ASN A 40 -11.87 -0.92 -150.88
N SER A 41 -11.24 -2.06 -151.14
CA SER A 41 -10.21 -2.21 -152.18
C SER A 41 -10.75 -2.05 -153.60
N THR A 42 -11.97 -2.52 -153.89
CA THR A 42 -12.60 -2.36 -155.21
C THR A 42 -13.01 -0.90 -155.44
N ILE A 43 -13.59 -0.26 -154.41
CA ILE A 43 -13.96 1.16 -154.46
C ILE A 43 -12.70 2.00 -154.64
N GLN A 44 -11.63 1.72 -153.90
CA GLN A 44 -10.36 2.42 -154.03
C GLN A 44 -9.79 2.35 -155.45
N LYS A 45 -9.84 1.20 -156.11
CA LYS A 45 -9.38 1.03 -157.49
C LYS A 45 -10.17 1.91 -158.46
N TYR A 46 -11.50 1.79 -158.47
CA TYR A 46 -12.34 2.57 -159.39
C TYR A 46 -12.35 4.07 -159.07
N LEU A 47 -12.20 4.44 -157.79
CA LEU A 47 -12.07 5.83 -157.36
C LEU A 47 -10.72 6.43 -157.80
N ALA A 48 -9.64 5.65 -157.79
CA ALA A 48 -8.34 6.08 -158.30
C ALA A 48 -8.40 6.30 -159.82
N GLU A 49 -8.95 5.33 -160.56
CA GLU A 49 -9.16 5.43 -162.01
C GLU A 49 -10.06 6.63 -162.36
N TRP A 50 -11.15 6.85 -161.61
CA TRP A 50 -12.00 8.03 -161.79
C TRP A 50 -11.25 9.33 -161.49
N ARG A 51 -10.48 9.42 -160.39
CA ARG A 51 -9.70 10.63 -160.06
C ARG A 51 -8.67 10.97 -161.14
N GLU A 52 -8.06 9.97 -161.74
CA GLU A 52 -7.11 10.15 -162.85
C GLU A 52 -7.84 10.69 -164.08
N SER A 53 -8.96 10.09 -164.47
CA SER A 53 -9.81 10.59 -165.55
C SER A 53 -10.41 11.98 -165.29
N PHE A 54 -10.68 12.32 -164.03
CA PHE A 54 -11.22 13.62 -163.61
C PHE A 54 -10.15 14.71 -163.60
N LYS A 55 -8.89 14.36 -163.34
CA LYS A 55 -7.75 15.27 -163.48
C LYS A 55 -7.42 15.58 -164.94
N GLU A 56 -7.53 14.58 -165.82
CA GLU A 56 -7.33 14.76 -167.27
C GLU A 56 -8.54 15.45 -167.93
N GLY A 57 -9.75 15.18 -167.42
CA GLY A 57 -11.01 15.80 -167.84
C GLY A 57 -11.21 17.18 -167.23
N ASN A 58 -10.40 18.14 -167.69
CA ASN A 58 -10.50 19.60 -167.56
C ASN A 58 -11.79 20.12 -166.85
N VAL A 59 -11.77 20.16 -165.52
CA VAL A 59 -12.81 20.81 -164.72
C VAL A 59 -12.54 22.31 -164.78
N GLN A 60 -13.30 22.97 -165.65
CA GLN A 60 -13.56 24.42 -165.69
C GLN A 60 -12.73 25.23 -164.69
N ALA A 61 -11.57 25.70 -165.16
CA ALA A 61 -10.88 26.79 -164.52
C ALA A 61 -11.89 27.92 -164.29
N LEU A 62 -12.02 28.37 -163.04
CA LEU A 62 -12.60 29.69 -162.81
C LEU A 62 -11.82 30.68 -163.69
N PRO A 63 -12.49 31.66 -164.31
CA PRO A 63 -11.79 32.66 -165.11
C PRO A 63 -10.70 33.33 -164.26
N GLU A 64 -9.50 33.52 -164.85
CA GLU A 64 -8.31 34.09 -164.18
C GLU A 64 -8.57 35.47 -163.54
N SER A 65 -9.66 36.14 -163.96
CA SER A 65 -10.18 37.35 -163.33
C SER A 65 -11.70 37.41 -163.49
N LEU A 66 -12.39 37.83 -162.44
CA LEU A 66 -13.82 38.16 -162.51
C LEU A 66 -14.04 39.32 -163.50
N PRO A 67 -15.04 39.26 -164.40
CA PRO A 67 -15.42 40.39 -165.23
C PRO A 67 -15.70 41.63 -164.38
N GLU A 68 -15.24 42.80 -164.84
CA GLU A 68 -15.33 44.08 -164.11
C GLU A 68 -16.79 44.44 -163.71
N GLU A 69 -17.75 44.03 -164.53
CA GLU A 69 -19.21 44.19 -164.32
C GLU A 69 -19.74 43.40 -163.11
N LEU A 70 -19.11 42.28 -162.77
CA LEU A 70 -19.48 41.44 -161.63
C LEU A 70 -18.71 41.82 -160.36
N LEU A 71 -17.63 42.59 -160.48
CA LEU A 71 -16.79 42.98 -159.36
C LEU A 71 -17.58 43.80 -158.33
N ALA A 72 -18.34 44.81 -158.77
CA ALA A 72 -19.10 45.67 -157.88
C ALA A 72 -20.20 44.93 -157.08
N PRO A 73 -21.07 44.07 -157.69
CA PRO A 73 -22.01 43.24 -156.94
C PRO A 73 -21.33 42.26 -155.97
N PHE A 74 -20.20 41.65 -156.37
CA PHE A 74 -19.46 40.75 -155.50
C PHE A 74 -18.77 41.46 -154.34
N GLU A 75 -18.24 42.66 -154.55
CA GLU A 75 -17.70 43.52 -153.49
C GLU A 75 -18.80 43.91 -152.49
N GLU A 76 -20.02 44.22 -152.96
CA GLU A 76 -21.15 44.51 -152.08
C GLU A 76 -21.56 43.28 -151.25
N ILE A 77 -21.65 42.10 -151.88
CA ILE A 77 -21.95 40.84 -151.18
C ILE A 77 -20.83 40.49 -150.20
N PHE A 78 -19.56 40.65 -150.59
CA PHE A 78 -18.41 40.38 -149.74
C PHE A 78 -18.36 41.34 -148.55
N ASN A 79 -18.54 42.64 -148.75
CA ASN A 79 -18.60 43.63 -147.69
C ASN A 79 -19.77 43.37 -146.73
N THR A 80 -20.92 42.94 -147.26
CA THR A 80 -22.08 42.53 -146.45
C THR A 80 -21.78 41.27 -145.64
N ALA A 81 -21.16 40.26 -146.25
CA ALA A 81 -20.77 39.02 -145.58
C ALA A 81 -19.71 39.26 -144.50
N VAL A 82 -18.71 40.12 -144.77
CA VAL A 82 -17.70 40.57 -143.80
C VAL A 82 -18.34 41.36 -142.68
N GLY A 83 -19.32 42.24 -142.98
CA GLY A 83 -20.08 42.98 -141.98
C GLY A 83 -20.88 42.05 -141.05
N VAL A 84 -21.61 41.08 -141.61
CA VAL A 84 -22.40 40.09 -140.83
C VAL A 84 -21.49 39.16 -140.03
N ALA A 85 -20.39 38.67 -140.62
CA ALA A 85 -19.42 37.84 -139.93
C ALA A 85 -18.70 38.61 -138.81
N GLY A 86 -18.34 39.88 -139.04
CA GLY A 86 -17.77 40.78 -138.05
C GLY A 86 -18.73 41.03 -136.89
N GLN A 87 -20.00 41.35 -137.17
CA GLN A 87 -21.03 41.51 -136.13
C GLN A 87 -21.24 40.23 -135.30
N LYS A 88 -21.29 39.07 -135.96
CA LYS A 88 -21.44 37.78 -135.29
C LYS A 88 -20.22 37.47 -134.42
N HIS A 89 -19.02 37.65 -134.94
CA HIS A 89 -17.78 37.42 -134.21
C HIS A 89 -17.64 38.37 -133.01
N ASP A 90 -17.96 39.65 -133.19
CA ASP A 90 -17.94 40.63 -132.09
C ASP A 90 -19.00 40.33 -131.04
N GLY A 91 -20.17 39.83 -131.45
CA GLY A 91 -21.22 39.35 -130.54
C GLY A 91 -20.77 38.15 -129.72
N GLU A 92 -20.26 37.10 -130.36
CA GLU A 92 -19.72 35.91 -129.71
C GLU A 92 -18.56 36.26 -128.77
N ARG A 93 -17.63 37.12 -129.21
CA ARG A 93 -16.51 37.60 -128.40
C ARG A 93 -16.99 38.31 -127.14
N LYS A 94 -17.95 39.24 -127.25
CA LYS A 94 -18.53 39.94 -126.09
C LYS A 94 -19.24 38.98 -125.14
N GLU A 95 -19.96 37.99 -125.68
CA GLU A 95 -20.63 36.97 -124.87
C GLU A 95 -19.62 36.10 -124.11
N PHE A 96 -18.53 35.68 -124.76
CA PHE A 96 -17.45 34.93 -124.09
C PHE A 96 -16.71 35.77 -123.06
N GLU A 97 -16.38 37.03 -123.36
CA GLU A 97 -15.76 37.96 -122.41
C GLU A 97 -16.66 38.16 -121.18
N SER A 98 -17.98 38.31 -121.38
CA SER A 98 -18.95 38.41 -120.28
C SER A 98 -19.02 37.12 -119.45
N LYS A 99 -19.02 35.94 -120.08
CA LYS A 99 -18.99 34.64 -119.38
C LYS A 99 -17.70 34.46 -118.58
N LEU A 100 -16.55 34.83 -119.14
CA LEU A 100 -15.26 34.77 -118.45
C LEU A 100 -15.25 35.67 -117.21
N GLN A 101 -15.74 36.91 -117.34
CA GLN A 101 -15.88 37.82 -116.19
C GLN A 101 -16.84 37.27 -115.12
N GLY A 102 -17.97 36.67 -115.55
CA GLY A 102 -18.92 36.02 -114.66
C GLY A 102 -18.30 34.86 -113.88
N LEU A 103 -17.57 33.98 -114.56
CA LEU A 103 -16.86 32.86 -113.95
C LEU A 103 -15.73 33.32 -113.02
N GLN A 104 -14.99 34.36 -113.38
CA GLN A 104 -13.96 34.95 -112.53
C GLN A 104 -14.55 35.53 -111.24
N THR A 105 -15.69 36.21 -111.34
CA THR A 105 -16.41 36.75 -110.18
C THR A 105 -16.89 35.60 -109.28
N GLN A 106 -17.47 34.56 -109.86
CA GLN A 106 -17.92 33.37 -109.11
C GLN A 106 -16.75 32.64 -108.42
N LEU A 107 -15.62 32.48 -109.10
CA LEU A 107 -14.43 31.87 -108.51
C LEU A 107 -13.93 32.69 -107.30
N PHE A 108 -13.84 34.01 -107.46
CA PHE A 108 -13.44 34.89 -106.37
C PHE A 108 -14.40 34.83 -105.17
N GLU A 109 -15.70 34.83 -105.42
CA GLU A 109 -16.71 34.67 -104.37
C GLU A 109 -16.58 33.31 -103.65
N MET A 110 -16.34 32.23 -104.39
CA MET A 110 -16.17 30.90 -103.81
C MET A 110 -14.86 30.77 -103.03
N GLU A 111 -13.77 31.36 -103.52
CA GLU A 111 -12.49 31.39 -102.81
C GLU A 111 -12.60 32.18 -101.50
N THR A 112 -13.30 33.31 -101.52
CA THR A 112 -13.59 34.10 -100.31
C THR A 112 -14.43 33.30 -99.31
N LYS A 113 -15.48 32.61 -99.78
CA LYS A 113 -16.31 31.73 -98.92
C LYS A 113 -15.52 30.56 -98.35
N LEU A 114 -14.65 29.95 -99.16
CA LEU A 114 -13.81 28.84 -98.74
C LEU A 114 -12.81 29.28 -97.67
N SER A 115 -12.14 30.42 -97.86
CA SER A 115 -11.23 31.00 -96.87
C SER A 115 -11.96 31.25 -95.54
N ALA A 116 -13.14 31.88 -95.59
CA ALA A 116 -13.93 32.14 -94.40
C ALA A 116 -14.37 30.84 -93.68
N ALA A 117 -14.73 29.80 -94.43
CA ALA A 117 -15.10 28.50 -93.86
C ALA A 117 -13.90 27.75 -93.25
N VAL A 118 -12.70 27.91 -93.82
CA VAL A 118 -11.46 27.35 -93.26
C VAL A 118 -11.09 28.06 -91.95
N ASP A 119 -11.16 29.38 -91.93
CA ASP A 119 -10.90 30.17 -90.71
C ASP A 119 -11.88 29.82 -89.58
N GLU A 120 -13.16 29.68 -89.92
CA GLU A 120 -14.18 29.28 -88.94
C GLU A 120 -13.96 27.86 -88.42
N ASN A 121 -13.63 26.90 -89.30
CA ASN A 121 -13.29 25.55 -88.87
C ASN A 121 -12.06 25.52 -87.95
N SER A 122 -11.04 26.33 -88.24
CA SER A 122 -9.86 26.44 -87.37
C SER A 122 -10.25 26.97 -85.99
N ARG A 123 -11.08 28.03 -85.93
CA ARG A 123 -11.56 28.59 -84.66
C ARG A 123 -12.41 27.60 -83.86
N LEU A 124 -13.30 26.88 -84.53
CA LEU A 124 -14.12 25.84 -83.90
C LEU A 124 -13.25 24.69 -83.39
N HIS A 125 -12.23 24.28 -84.14
CA HIS A 125 -11.31 23.23 -83.71
C HIS A 125 -10.52 23.65 -82.46
N ASP A 126 -9.96 24.86 -82.46
CA ASP A 126 -9.25 25.42 -81.30
C ASP A 126 -10.16 25.55 -80.07
N GLY A 127 -11.42 25.97 -80.29
CA GLY A 127 -12.43 26.05 -79.24
C GLY A 127 -12.77 24.68 -78.65
N HIS A 128 -13.00 23.68 -79.50
CA HIS A 128 -13.26 22.31 -79.09
C HIS A 128 -12.07 21.70 -78.35
N GLU A 129 -10.85 21.99 -78.78
CA GLU A 129 -9.64 21.48 -78.12
C GLU A 129 -9.47 22.08 -76.73
N LYS A 130 -9.68 23.39 -76.57
CA LYS A 130 -9.71 24.03 -75.24
C LYS A 130 -10.80 23.44 -74.34
N GLN A 131 -11.99 23.18 -74.87
CA GLN A 131 -13.06 22.54 -74.11
C GLN A 131 -12.71 21.11 -73.71
N ARG A 132 -12.09 20.33 -74.60
CA ARG A 132 -11.60 18.98 -74.28
C ARG A 132 -10.56 19.01 -73.16
N GLN A 133 -9.60 19.92 -73.22
CA GLN A 133 -8.59 20.09 -72.17
C GLN A 133 -9.24 20.45 -70.83
N ALA A 134 -10.17 21.40 -70.82
CA ALA A 134 -10.90 21.78 -69.60
C ALA A 134 -11.71 20.60 -69.01
N ILE A 135 -12.34 19.77 -69.86
CA ILE A 135 -13.06 18.57 -69.40
C ILE A 135 -12.10 17.56 -68.76
N VAL A 136 -10.93 17.34 -69.35
CA VAL A 136 -9.91 16.44 -68.79
C VAL A 136 -9.42 16.95 -67.43
N GLU A 137 -9.06 18.23 -67.34
CA GLU A 137 -8.63 18.85 -66.07
C GLU A 137 -9.72 18.75 -64.99
N MET A 138 -10.98 19.03 -65.35
CA MET A 138 -12.11 18.87 -64.43
C MET A 138 -12.30 17.41 -63.99
N HIS A 139 -12.14 16.45 -64.91
CA HIS A 139 -12.25 15.03 -64.58
C HIS A 139 -11.14 14.58 -63.63
N GLU A 140 -9.90 15.02 -63.84
CA GLU A 140 -8.78 14.75 -62.95
C GLU A 140 -8.98 15.39 -61.58
N GLY A 141 -9.45 16.65 -61.53
CA GLY A 141 -9.80 17.34 -60.29
C GLY A 141 -10.90 16.61 -59.53
N ARG A 142 -11.96 16.17 -60.21
CA ARG A 142 -13.05 15.39 -59.61
C ARG A 142 -12.54 14.07 -59.04
N LYS A 143 -11.68 13.35 -59.76
CA LYS A 143 -11.11 12.07 -59.30
C LYS A 143 -10.24 12.26 -58.05
N LYS A 144 -9.45 13.34 -57.98
CA LYS A 144 -8.69 13.69 -56.78
C LYS A 144 -9.60 13.96 -55.59
N LEU A 145 -10.61 14.82 -55.76
CA LEU A 145 -11.58 15.12 -54.71
C LEU A 145 -12.35 13.89 -54.24
N GLU A 146 -12.71 12.98 -55.16
CA GLU A 146 -13.38 11.73 -54.85
C GLU A 146 -12.47 10.83 -53.99
N SER A 147 -11.18 10.71 -54.34
CA SER A 147 -10.21 9.96 -53.54
C SER A 147 -9.95 10.59 -52.15
N GLU A 148 -9.94 11.92 -52.06
CA GLU A 148 -9.80 12.65 -50.79
C GLU A 148 -11.04 12.45 -49.91
N LEU A 149 -12.25 12.49 -50.50
CA LEU A 149 -13.49 12.23 -49.80
C LEU A 149 -13.56 10.79 -49.28
N GLU A 150 -13.15 9.80 -50.08
CA GLU A 150 -13.03 8.40 -49.65
C GLU A 150 -12.02 8.23 -48.50
N ALA A 151 -10.90 8.94 -48.53
CA ALA A 151 -9.91 8.91 -47.45
C ALA A 151 -10.48 9.54 -46.16
N GLN A 152 -11.16 10.69 -46.27
CA GLN A 152 -11.78 11.36 -45.13
C GLN A 152 -12.93 10.56 -44.51
N THR A 153 -13.75 9.91 -45.33
CA THR A 153 -14.83 9.05 -44.84
C THR A 153 -14.28 7.84 -44.10
N LYS A 154 -13.23 7.18 -44.61
CA LYS A 154 -12.55 6.09 -43.88
C LYS A 154 -11.99 6.55 -42.54
N LEU A 155 -11.29 7.68 -42.50
CA LEU A 155 -10.77 8.26 -41.27
C LEU A 155 -11.88 8.62 -40.26
N ALA A 156 -13.03 9.11 -40.73
CA ALA A 156 -14.17 9.40 -39.89
C ALA A 156 -14.75 8.12 -39.25
N TYR A 157 -14.91 7.05 -40.03
CA TYR A 157 -15.35 5.75 -39.52
C TYR A 157 -14.37 5.15 -38.51
N GLU A 158 -13.06 5.25 -38.75
CA GLU A 158 -12.03 4.78 -37.82
C GLU A 158 -12.09 5.54 -36.49
N ARG A 159 -12.19 6.88 -36.53
CA ARG A 159 -12.34 7.71 -35.33
C ARG A 159 -13.62 7.41 -34.55
N GLU A 160 -14.74 7.20 -35.24
CA GLU A 160 -16.01 6.84 -34.60
C GLU A 160 -15.89 5.48 -33.90
N ARG A 161 -15.26 4.51 -34.55
CA ARG A 161 -15.00 3.19 -33.96
C ARG A 161 -14.11 3.28 -32.72
N GLU A 162 -13.01 4.03 -32.78
CA GLU A 162 -12.12 4.24 -31.62
C GLU A 162 -12.86 4.91 -30.45
N LEU A 163 -13.72 5.89 -30.74
CA LEU A 163 -14.51 6.58 -29.73
C LEU A 163 -15.52 5.64 -29.05
N LEU A 164 -16.20 4.80 -29.83
CA LEU A 164 -17.11 3.77 -29.29
C LEU A 164 -16.36 2.74 -28.43
N GLU A 165 -15.18 2.30 -28.86
CA GLU A 165 -14.37 1.36 -28.09
C GLU A 165 -13.84 1.99 -26.79
N SER A 166 -13.40 3.25 -26.84
CA SER A 166 -13.00 4.01 -25.66
C SER A 166 -14.17 4.21 -24.68
N GLN A 167 -15.37 4.51 -25.17
CA GLN A 167 -16.58 4.61 -24.35
C GLN A 167 -16.91 3.27 -23.70
N ARG A 168 -16.86 2.18 -24.45
CA ARG A 168 -17.08 0.82 -23.93
C ARG A 168 -16.10 0.50 -22.80
N LEU A 169 -14.81 0.79 -22.99
CA LEU A 169 -13.78 0.54 -21.98
C LEU A 169 -13.97 1.42 -20.73
N ASN A 170 -14.35 2.70 -20.90
CA ASN A 170 -14.61 3.58 -19.77
C ASN A 170 -15.81 3.11 -18.95
N ASN A 171 -16.91 2.75 -19.61
CA ASN A 171 -18.09 2.20 -18.95
C ASN A 171 -17.74 0.90 -18.19
N GLN A 172 -16.94 0.02 -18.80
CA GLN A 172 -16.47 -1.19 -18.14
C GLN A 172 -15.62 -0.87 -16.89
N ARG A 173 -14.70 0.10 -16.99
CA ARG A 173 -13.93 0.58 -15.83
C ARG A 173 -14.81 1.13 -14.73
N GLU A 174 -15.83 1.94 -15.05
CA GLU A 174 -16.76 2.47 -14.05
C GLU A 174 -17.52 1.35 -13.34
N VAL A 175 -17.97 0.32 -14.08
CA VAL A 175 -18.57 -0.88 -13.47
C VAL A 175 -17.57 -1.58 -12.55
N ASP A 176 -16.35 -1.85 -13.02
CA ASP A 176 -15.32 -2.51 -12.20
C ASP A 176 -14.95 -1.68 -10.94
N TYR A 177 -14.89 -0.35 -11.06
CA TYR A 177 -14.65 0.56 -9.95
C TYR A 177 -15.79 0.54 -8.93
N THR A 178 -17.05 0.56 -9.38
CA THR A 178 -18.21 0.51 -8.50
C THR A 178 -18.31 -0.84 -7.79
N GLU A 179 -18.09 -1.95 -8.50
CA GLU A 179 -18.06 -3.28 -7.91
C GLU A 179 -16.94 -3.43 -6.87
N SER A 180 -15.71 -2.99 -7.20
CA SER A 180 -14.58 -3.07 -6.26
C SER A 180 -14.80 -2.18 -5.04
N TYR A 181 -15.37 -0.99 -5.20
CA TYR A 181 -15.74 -0.11 -4.10
C TYR A 181 -16.80 -0.75 -3.19
N GLU A 182 -17.87 -1.34 -3.73
CA GLU A 182 -18.89 -2.01 -2.92
C GLU A 182 -18.33 -3.26 -2.22
N ARG A 183 -17.45 -4.04 -2.87
CA ARG A 183 -16.75 -5.16 -2.20
C ARG A 183 -15.88 -4.68 -1.04
N LEU A 184 -15.11 -3.61 -1.24
CA LEU A 184 -14.25 -3.05 -0.19
C LEU A 184 -15.08 -2.51 0.97
N LYS A 185 -16.18 -1.81 0.66
CA LYS A 185 -17.12 -1.29 1.64
C LYS A 185 -17.78 -2.41 2.44
N ALA A 186 -18.21 -3.49 1.79
CA ALA A 186 -18.76 -4.66 2.47
C ALA A 186 -17.72 -5.33 3.38
N SER A 187 -16.49 -5.55 2.89
CA SER A 187 -15.40 -6.09 3.71
C SER A 187 -15.10 -5.21 4.92
N HIS A 188 -15.07 -3.89 4.74
CA HIS A 188 -14.84 -2.95 5.84
C HIS A 188 -16.00 -2.97 6.86
N GLN A 189 -17.24 -3.05 6.40
CA GLN A 189 -18.40 -3.20 7.28
C GLN A 189 -18.33 -4.50 8.09
N GLU A 190 -17.95 -5.61 7.46
CA GLU A 190 -17.73 -6.87 8.18
C GLU A 190 -16.64 -6.75 9.24
N GLU A 191 -15.51 -6.11 8.93
CA GLU A 191 -14.44 -5.87 9.90
C GLU A 191 -14.92 -4.99 11.07
N VAL A 192 -15.68 -3.94 10.79
CA VAL A 192 -16.27 -3.09 11.82
C VAL A 192 -17.20 -3.88 12.74
N GLU A 193 -18.08 -4.72 12.18
CA GLU A 193 -18.96 -5.58 12.99
C GLU A 193 -18.18 -6.64 13.77
N ARG A 194 -17.12 -7.22 13.20
CA ARG A 194 -16.20 -8.11 13.93
C ARG A 194 -15.55 -7.39 15.12
N PHE A 195 -15.01 -6.18 14.91
CA PHE A 195 -14.39 -5.42 16.00
C PHE A 195 -15.40 -5.01 17.07
N LYS A 196 -16.62 -4.62 16.69
CA LYS A 196 -17.70 -4.37 17.65
C LYS A 196 -18.01 -5.61 18.48
N GLY A 197 -18.11 -6.78 17.84
CA GLY A 197 -18.30 -8.06 18.54
C GLY A 197 -17.18 -8.35 19.54
N VAL A 198 -15.92 -8.25 19.10
CA VAL A 198 -14.74 -8.46 19.98
C VAL A 198 -14.71 -7.46 21.14
N ILE A 199 -15.04 -6.18 20.91
CA ILE A 199 -15.11 -5.18 21.97
C ILE A 199 -16.21 -5.54 22.98
N GLU A 200 -17.37 -6.00 22.51
CA GLU A 200 -18.46 -6.37 23.40
C GLU A 200 -18.14 -7.63 24.21
N ASP A 201 -17.54 -8.64 23.58
CA ASP A 201 -17.05 -9.84 24.27
C ASP A 201 -16.01 -9.49 25.33
N HIS A 202 -15.06 -8.60 25.00
CA HIS A 202 -14.08 -8.10 25.97
C HIS A 202 -14.73 -7.33 27.11
N LYS A 203 -15.77 -6.51 26.88
CA LYS A 203 -16.50 -5.84 27.97
C LYS A 203 -17.17 -6.85 28.89
N VAL A 204 -17.83 -7.86 28.33
CA VAL A 204 -18.46 -8.93 29.11
C VAL A 204 -17.42 -9.70 29.92
N GLN A 205 -16.26 -9.99 29.33
CA GLN A 205 -15.16 -10.63 30.04
C GLN A 205 -14.62 -9.74 31.16
N MET A 206 -14.39 -8.45 30.90
CA MET A 206 -13.96 -7.48 31.91
C MET A 206 -14.96 -7.34 33.05
N ALA A 207 -16.27 -7.35 32.76
CA ALA A 207 -17.30 -7.35 33.79
C ALA A 207 -17.24 -8.62 34.66
N LYS A 208 -17.12 -9.81 34.04
CA LYS A 208 -16.95 -11.07 34.78
C LYS A 208 -15.67 -11.12 35.61
N GLU A 209 -14.57 -10.59 35.08
CA GLU A 209 -13.31 -10.48 35.82
C GLU A 209 -13.45 -9.51 37.00
N SER A 210 -14.09 -8.35 36.79
CA SER A 210 -14.40 -7.41 37.86
C SER A 210 -15.26 -8.05 38.96
N GLU A 211 -16.35 -8.74 38.59
CA GLU A 211 -17.19 -9.47 39.55
C GLU A 211 -16.41 -10.52 40.34
N ARG A 212 -15.47 -11.24 39.69
CA ARG A 212 -14.58 -12.20 40.36
C ARG A 212 -13.64 -11.50 41.32
N TYR A 213 -13.02 -10.38 40.93
CA TYR A 213 -12.17 -9.59 41.82
C TYR A 213 -12.96 -9.03 43.00
N ASP A 214 -14.17 -8.54 42.78
CA ASP A 214 -15.05 -8.04 43.84
C ASP A 214 -15.44 -9.17 44.81
N ALA A 215 -15.82 -10.34 44.30
CA ALA A 215 -16.11 -11.51 45.13
C ALA A 215 -14.88 -11.98 45.93
N GLN A 216 -13.69 -11.95 45.31
CA GLN A 216 -12.44 -12.28 45.98
C GLN A 216 -12.09 -11.24 47.06
N ASN A 217 -12.29 -9.95 46.80
CA ASN A 217 -12.09 -8.87 47.76
C ASN A 217 -13.04 -9.01 48.95
N ILE A 218 -14.31 -9.31 48.73
CA ILE A 218 -15.29 -9.59 49.79
C ILE A 218 -14.85 -10.80 50.62
N TYR A 219 -14.38 -11.87 49.97
CA TYR A 219 -13.87 -13.05 50.66
C TYR A 219 -12.66 -12.71 51.55
N TRP A 220 -11.68 -11.98 51.03
CA TRP A 220 -10.51 -11.56 51.81
C TRP A 220 -10.89 -10.62 52.95
N ALA A 221 -11.81 -9.67 52.73
CA ALA A 221 -12.33 -8.81 53.79
C ALA A 221 -12.94 -9.64 54.92
N LYS A 222 -13.76 -10.65 54.59
CA LYS A 222 -14.32 -11.59 55.57
C LYS A 222 -13.25 -12.39 56.31
N GLN A 223 -12.20 -12.85 55.62
CA GLN A 223 -11.09 -13.56 56.25
C GLN A 223 -10.28 -12.66 57.19
N VAL A 224 -10.05 -11.40 56.81
CA VAL A 224 -9.40 -10.41 57.67
C VAL A 224 -10.25 -10.11 58.90
N ASP A 225 -11.56 -9.92 58.74
CA ASP A 225 -12.49 -9.72 59.87
C ASP A 225 -12.54 -10.95 60.79
N GLN A 226 -12.53 -12.16 60.22
CA GLN A 226 -12.44 -13.39 61.00
C GLN A 226 -11.11 -13.47 61.75
N ALA A 227 -9.97 -13.23 61.10
CA ALA A 227 -8.67 -13.22 61.74
C ALA A 227 -8.56 -12.14 62.83
N ARG A 228 -9.19 -10.97 62.61
CA ARG A 228 -9.27 -9.89 63.59
C ARG A 228 -10.11 -10.30 64.79
N THR A 229 -11.30 -10.87 64.59
CA THR A 229 -12.16 -11.33 65.71
C THR A 229 -11.53 -12.50 66.47
N GLU A 230 -10.91 -13.46 65.78
CA GLU A 230 -10.12 -14.52 66.42
C GLU A 230 -8.92 -13.96 67.18
N GLY A 231 -8.26 -12.95 66.63
CA GLY A 231 -7.20 -12.18 67.29
C GLY A 231 -7.71 -11.49 68.55
N GLU A 232 -8.84 -10.79 68.49
CA GLU A 232 -9.49 -10.12 69.63
C GLU A 232 -9.89 -11.14 70.72
N VAL A 233 -10.43 -12.30 70.33
CA VAL A 233 -10.73 -13.39 71.28
C VAL A 233 -9.45 -13.95 71.91
N ARG A 234 -8.38 -14.12 71.13
CA ARG A 234 -7.09 -14.59 71.64
C ARG A 234 -6.47 -13.56 72.59
N VAL A 235 -6.55 -12.27 72.27
CA VAL A 235 -6.15 -11.17 73.14
C VAL A 235 -6.94 -11.22 74.44
N ARG A 236 -8.28 -11.28 74.39
CA ARG A 236 -9.12 -11.41 75.60
C ARG A 236 -8.77 -12.64 76.45
N LYS A 237 -8.46 -13.77 75.81
CA LYS A 237 -8.04 -14.98 76.52
C LYS A 237 -6.69 -14.79 77.21
N LEU A 238 -5.73 -14.16 76.53
CA LEU A 238 -4.43 -13.82 77.11
C LEU A 238 -4.57 -12.80 78.24
N GLU A 239 -5.40 -11.77 78.06
CA GLU A 239 -5.73 -10.79 79.11
C GLU A 239 -6.30 -11.50 80.35
N LYS A 240 -7.26 -12.41 80.17
CA LYS A 240 -7.79 -13.21 81.28
C LYS A 240 -6.73 -14.11 81.93
N GLN A 241 -5.84 -14.71 81.15
CA GLN A 241 -4.74 -15.51 81.69
C GLN A 241 -3.75 -14.66 82.49
N VAL A 242 -3.47 -13.43 82.04
CA VAL A 242 -2.67 -12.45 82.78
C VAL A 242 -3.36 -12.09 84.09
N GLU A 243 -4.67 -11.80 84.06
CA GLU A 243 -5.46 -11.50 85.26
C GLU A 243 -5.49 -12.67 86.25
N ASP A 244 -5.70 -13.91 85.77
CA ASP A 244 -5.63 -15.12 86.60
C ASP A 244 -4.22 -15.32 87.20
N LEU A 245 -3.16 -15.00 86.45
CA LEU A 245 -1.78 -15.07 86.94
C LEU A 245 -1.49 -13.97 87.96
N ASP A 246 -2.00 -12.76 87.77
CA ASP A 246 -1.90 -11.66 88.74
C ASP A 246 -2.65 -12.01 90.03
N GLN A 247 -3.86 -12.56 89.94
CA GLN A 247 -4.60 -13.07 91.11
C GLN A 247 -3.84 -14.17 91.85
N LYS A 248 -3.20 -15.10 91.11
CA LYS A 248 -2.33 -16.12 91.71
C LYS A 248 -1.11 -15.50 92.37
N LEU A 249 -0.46 -14.53 91.72
CA LEU A 249 0.68 -13.81 92.28
C LEU A 249 0.30 -13.09 93.58
N ASP A 250 -0.87 -12.44 93.61
CA ASP A 250 -1.40 -11.77 94.80
C ASP A 250 -1.76 -12.78 95.89
N SER A 251 -2.33 -13.94 95.55
CA SER A 251 -2.57 -15.01 96.53
C SER A 251 -1.26 -15.56 97.12
N GLU A 252 -0.20 -15.67 96.33
CA GLU A 252 1.13 -16.07 96.81
C GLU A 252 1.79 -14.96 97.62
N ARG A 253 1.57 -13.68 97.29
CA ARG A 253 1.99 -12.55 98.12
C ARG A 253 1.27 -12.54 99.47
N GLN A 254 -0.04 -12.76 99.50
CA GLN A 254 -0.80 -12.90 100.74
C GLN A 254 -0.32 -14.08 101.58
N LYS A 255 -0.11 -15.26 100.97
CA LYS A 255 0.51 -16.40 101.67
C LYS A 255 1.90 -16.07 102.20
N LYS A 256 2.72 -15.37 101.42
CA LYS A 256 4.04 -14.91 101.87
C LYS A 256 3.93 -13.95 103.05
N GLU A 257 2.99 -13.01 103.02
CA GLU A 257 2.72 -12.09 104.14
C GLU A 257 2.20 -12.83 105.38
N GLU A 258 1.32 -13.82 105.24
CA GLU A 258 0.89 -14.69 106.34
C GLU A 258 2.07 -15.47 106.93
N VAL A 259 2.97 -16.01 106.09
CA VAL A 259 4.17 -16.70 106.54
C VAL A 259 5.12 -15.74 107.26
N LEU A 260 5.29 -14.51 106.75
CA LEU A 260 6.08 -13.48 107.42
C LEU A 260 5.45 -13.05 108.75
N ALA A 261 4.13 -12.97 108.85
CA ALA A 261 3.43 -12.68 110.09
C ALA A 261 3.58 -13.82 111.12
N LYS A 262 3.46 -15.09 110.68
CA LYS A 262 3.73 -16.27 111.52
C LYS A 262 5.19 -16.35 111.97
N LEU A 263 6.13 -15.95 111.10
CA LEU A 263 7.54 -15.87 111.46
C LEU A 263 7.79 -14.73 112.47
N GLY A 264 7.11 -13.59 112.31
CA GLY A 264 7.13 -12.47 113.25
C GLY A 264 6.64 -12.87 114.65
N SER A 265 5.49 -13.55 114.74
CA SER A 265 4.97 -14.04 116.03
C SER A 265 5.88 -15.10 116.66
N ALA A 266 6.46 -16.00 115.85
CA ALA A 266 7.42 -16.99 116.34
C ALA A 266 8.74 -16.36 116.82
N MET A 267 9.19 -15.28 116.17
CA MET A 267 10.35 -14.50 116.63
C MET A 267 10.06 -13.74 117.93
N GLU A 268 8.85 -13.20 118.10
CA GLU A 268 8.40 -12.59 119.37
C GLU A 268 8.30 -13.62 120.50
N GLU A 269 7.77 -14.82 120.24
CA GLU A 269 7.76 -15.92 121.21
C GLU A 269 9.18 -16.38 121.57
N ALA A 270 10.08 -16.49 120.59
CA ALA A 270 11.48 -16.82 120.84
C ALA A 270 12.22 -15.71 121.62
N ALA A 271 11.89 -14.44 121.37
CA ALA A 271 12.42 -13.31 122.14
C ALA A 271 11.90 -13.31 123.59
N ALA A 272 10.62 -13.61 123.80
CA ALA A 272 10.02 -13.76 125.13
C ALA A 272 10.63 -14.92 125.91
N GLN A 273 10.92 -16.06 125.25
CA GLN A 273 11.63 -17.18 125.85
C GLN A 273 13.10 -16.86 126.20
N ARG A 274 13.79 -16.04 125.39
CA ARG A 274 15.13 -15.54 125.72
C ARG A 274 15.14 -14.63 126.95
N VAL A 275 14.20 -13.70 127.06
CA VAL A 275 14.08 -12.83 128.24
C VAL A 275 13.75 -13.66 129.50
N ASN A 276 12.91 -14.68 129.37
CA ASN A 276 12.60 -15.59 130.49
C ASN A 276 13.82 -16.45 130.88
N GLY A 277 14.61 -16.90 129.89
CA GLY A 277 15.89 -17.59 130.10
C GLY A 277 16.95 -16.73 130.78
N GLU A 278 17.09 -15.46 130.38
CA GLU A 278 17.97 -14.48 131.03
C GLU A 278 17.54 -14.21 132.49
N GLY A 279 16.22 -14.16 132.76
CA GLY A 279 15.66 -14.06 134.11
C GLY A 279 15.98 -15.25 135.03
N LEU A 280 15.92 -16.48 134.50
CA LEU A 280 16.30 -17.70 135.23
C LEU A 280 17.81 -17.80 135.45
N THR A 281 18.61 -17.38 134.48
CA THR A 281 20.08 -17.34 134.61
C THR A 281 20.51 -16.34 135.69
N ALA A 282 19.90 -15.15 135.75
CA ALA A 282 20.17 -14.16 136.79
C ALA A 282 19.78 -14.61 138.20
N GLN A 283 18.73 -15.43 138.34
CA GLN A 283 18.34 -16.04 139.62
C GLN A 283 19.33 -17.12 140.06
N LEU A 284 19.80 -17.96 139.13
CA LEU A 284 20.83 -18.97 139.42
C LEU A 284 22.16 -18.34 139.86
N THR A 285 22.59 -17.24 139.24
CA THR A 285 23.82 -16.54 139.64
C THR A 285 23.72 -15.91 141.04
N ARG A 286 22.53 -15.41 141.43
CA ARG A 286 22.29 -14.91 142.80
C ARG A 286 22.27 -16.01 143.85
N LEU A 287 21.71 -17.17 143.51
CA LEU A 287 21.74 -18.35 144.38
C LEU A 287 23.16 -18.92 144.54
N ALA A 288 23.94 -18.95 143.46
CA ALA A 288 25.34 -19.39 143.51
C ALA A 288 26.19 -18.45 144.39
N THR A 289 26.07 -17.13 144.21
CA THR A 289 26.80 -16.14 145.05
C THR A 289 26.33 -16.15 146.51
N SER A 290 25.05 -16.41 146.77
CA SER A 290 24.54 -16.65 148.13
C SER A 290 25.12 -17.92 148.76
N HIS A 291 25.28 -18.99 147.98
CA HIS A 291 25.82 -20.25 148.48
C HIS A 291 27.32 -20.13 148.78
N GLU A 292 28.09 -19.49 147.91
CA GLU A 292 29.52 -19.20 148.12
C GLU A 292 29.74 -18.35 149.39
N LYS A 293 28.89 -17.35 149.62
CA LYS A 293 28.97 -16.50 150.82
C LYS A 293 28.69 -17.30 152.10
N CYS A 294 27.67 -18.16 152.09
CA CYS A 294 27.35 -19.03 153.22
C CYS A 294 28.45 -20.10 153.46
N GLN A 295 29.10 -20.57 152.40
CA GLN A 295 30.22 -21.51 152.50
C GLN A 295 31.49 -20.84 153.06
N ALA A 296 31.76 -19.58 152.71
CA ALA A 296 32.84 -18.79 153.30
C ALA A 296 32.59 -18.48 154.80
N ASP A 297 31.34 -18.17 155.17
CA ASP A 297 30.95 -17.97 156.57
C ASP A 297 31.05 -19.27 157.39
N TYR A 298 30.77 -20.43 156.80
CA TYR A 298 30.96 -21.74 157.46
C TYR A 298 32.44 -22.09 157.69
N LEU A 299 33.32 -21.77 156.72
CA LEU A 299 34.76 -22.04 156.84
C LEU A 299 35.43 -21.15 157.89
N THR A 300 35.08 -19.87 157.95
CA THR A 300 35.59 -18.94 158.98
C THR A 300 35.10 -19.31 160.39
N LEU A 301 33.87 -19.79 160.53
CA LEU A 301 33.36 -20.30 161.80
C LEU A 301 34.06 -21.59 162.24
N ARG A 302 34.40 -22.47 161.28
CA ARG A 302 35.16 -23.70 161.55
C ARG A 302 36.60 -23.42 161.98
N GLU A 303 37.25 -22.42 161.40
CA GLU A 303 38.61 -22.01 161.80
C GLU A 303 38.63 -21.38 163.20
N SER A 304 37.63 -20.58 163.57
CA SER A 304 37.54 -20.02 164.94
C SER A 304 37.23 -21.10 165.99
N LEU A 305 36.45 -22.12 165.66
CA LEU A 305 36.23 -23.29 166.52
C LEU A 305 37.48 -24.16 166.68
N ALA A 306 38.30 -24.27 165.63
CA ALA A 306 39.58 -24.98 165.70
C ALA A 306 40.60 -24.22 166.57
N SER A 307 40.66 -22.88 166.49
CA SER A 307 41.54 -22.10 167.38
C SER A 307 41.10 -22.18 168.84
N MET A 308 39.79 -22.10 169.12
CA MET A 308 39.25 -22.29 170.47
C MET A 308 39.49 -23.71 171.01
N ALA A 309 39.49 -24.74 170.17
CA ALA A 309 39.81 -26.11 170.57
C ALA A 309 41.29 -26.27 170.95
N THR A 310 42.21 -25.65 170.21
CA THR A 310 43.65 -25.67 170.54
C THR A 310 43.97 -24.90 171.81
N GLU A 311 43.25 -23.81 172.08
CA GLU A 311 43.43 -22.98 173.28
C GLU A 311 42.92 -23.70 174.54
N ARG A 312 41.81 -24.44 174.43
CA ARG A 312 41.29 -25.30 175.50
C ARG A 312 42.22 -26.48 175.82
N GLN A 313 42.83 -27.08 174.79
CA GLN A 313 43.79 -28.18 174.98
C GLN A 313 45.11 -27.71 175.63
N ALA A 314 45.53 -26.46 175.39
CA ALA A 314 46.66 -25.85 176.09
C ALA A 314 46.35 -25.60 177.58
N GLN A 315 45.12 -25.17 177.91
CA GLN A 315 44.68 -24.98 179.30
C GLN A 315 44.58 -26.30 180.08
N ASP A 316 44.10 -27.38 179.46
CA ASP A 316 44.06 -28.70 180.10
C ASP A 316 45.46 -29.29 180.37
N ARG A 317 46.44 -28.95 179.52
CA ARG A 317 47.85 -29.36 179.71
C ARG A 317 48.49 -28.67 180.92
N ILE A 318 48.24 -27.37 181.08
CA ILE A 318 48.71 -26.59 182.23
C ILE A 318 48.07 -27.09 183.54
N ILE A 319 46.79 -27.45 183.53
CA ILE A 319 46.11 -28.04 184.70
C ILE A 319 46.68 -29.42 185.05
N GLY A 320 47.07 -30.22 184.04
CA GLY A 320 47.73 -31.51 184.24
C GLY A 320 49.11 -31.38 184.89
N GLU A 321 49.93 -30.43 184.44
CA GLU A 321 51.27 -30.18 184.98
C GLU A 321 51.23 -29.68 186.43
N LEU A 322 50.24 -28.86 186.79
CA LEU A 322 50.05 -28.40 188.18
C LEU A 322 49.61 -29.55 189.10
N LYS A 323 48.85 -30.53 188.60
CA LYS A 323 48.47 -31.72 189.40
C LYS A 323 49.65 -32.64 189.67
N VAL A 324 50.49 -32.91 188.67
CA VAL A 324 51.71 -33.72 188.85
C VAL A 324 52.66 -33.04 189.83
N ARG A 325 52.79 -31.70 189.77
CA ARG A 325 53.64 -30.95 190.69
C ARG A 325 53.17 -31.00 192.15
N ILE A 326 51.86 -31.04 192.37
CA ILE A 326 51.28 -31.20 193.71
C ILE A 326 51.51 -32.64 194.22
N GLU A 327 51.42 -33.65 193.36
CA GLU A 327 51.69 -35.05 193.73
C GLU A 327 53.17 -35.30 194.05
N GLU A 328 54.11 -34.70 193.29
CA GLU A 328 55.55 -34.78 193.54
C GLU A 328 55.94 -34.18 194.90
N LEU A 329 55.43 -32.98 195.22
CA LEU A 329 55.72 -32.33 196.51
C LEU A 329 55.13 -33.12 197.69
N THR A 330 54.01 -33.82 197.48
CA THR A 330 53.41 -34.69 198.52
C THR A 330 54.22 -35.99 198.71
N ALA A 331 54.94 -36.44 197.67
CA ALA A 331 55.79 -37.63 197.72
C ALA A 331 57.17 -37.35 198.34
N GLU A 332 57.74 -36.16 198.14
CA GLU A 332 58.99 -35.73 198.78
C GLU A 332 58.84 -35.65 200.31
N LEU A 333 57.71 -35.10 200.78
CA LEU A 333 57.34 -35.05 202.21
C LEU A 333 57.20 -36.46 202.86
N LYS A 334 56.94 -37.50 202.06
CA LYS A 334 56.83 -38.89 202.54
C LYS A 334 58.15 -39.67 202.49
N ARG A 335 59.08 -39.30 201.60
CA ARG A 335 60.40 -39.96 201.49
C ARG A 335 61.36 -39.50 202.57
N GLU A 336 61.32 -38.22 202.94
CA GLU A 336 62.18 -37.71 204.02
C GLU A 336 61.79 -38.29 205.39
N LYS A 337 60.53 -38.72 205.56
CA LYS A 337 60.02 -39.33 206.78
C LYS A 337 60.32 -40.83 206.94
N ARG A 338 60.94 -41.51 205.95
CA ARG A 338 61.15 -42.97 205.96
C ARG A 338 62.61 -43.43 205.95
N ALA A 339 63.58 -42.53 205.87
CA ALA A 339 65.00 -42.89 205.77
C ALA A 339 65.84 -42.62 207.05
N GLN A 340 65.23 -42.26 208.18
CA GLN A 340 65.96 -41.95 209.43
C GLN A 340 65.60 -42.86 210.62
N ILE A 341 65.21 -44.12 210.38
CA ILE A 341 65.15 -45.16 211.43
C ILE A 341 65.62 -46.48 210.82
N ASP A 342 66.95 -46.71 210.79
CA ASP A 342 67.66 -47.86 211.40
C ASP A 342 69.05 -48.08 210.76
N ASP A 343 70.05 -47.31 211.23
CA ASP A 343 71.33 -47.88 211.68
C ASP A 343 71.82 -47.08 212.91
N GLY A 344 71.56 -47.64 214.09
CA GLY A 344 72.52 -47.71 215.19
C GLY A 344 73.01 -46.44 215.91
N LYS A 345 72.42 -46.23 217.11
CA LYS A 345 72.92 -45.43 218.27
C LYS A 345 72.84 -43.91 218.05
N GLU A 346 72.25 -43.11 218.93
CA GLU A 346 72.30 -43.11 220.39
C GLU A 346 71.25 -42.09 220.89
N ASN A 347 70.61 -42.36 222.05
CA ASN A 347 70.03 -41.36 222.96
C ASN A 347 68.85 -40.50 222.46
N THR A 348 67.82 -40.14 223.22
CA THR A 348 67.30 -40.40 224.57
C THR A 348 65.90 -39.74 224.55
N PRO A 349 65.06 -40.01 225.56
CA PRO A 349 63.62 -39.94 225.44
C PRO A 349 63.10 -38.53 225.67
N GLY A 350 61.85 -38.31 225.27
CA GLY A 350 60.97 -37.55 226.14
C GLY A 350 59.93 -36.72 225.42
N GLY A 351 58.74 -36.78 226.01
CA GLY A 351 57.69 -35.78 225.89
C GLY A 351 56.58 -36.27 224.99
N GLU A 352 55.45 -36.80 225.46
CA GLU A 352 54.69 -36.46 226.67
C GLU A 352 54.39 -34.97 226.83
N SER A 353 53.07 -34.70 226.86
CA SER A 353 52.36 -33.83 227.80
C SER A 353 52.70 -32.34 227.90
N SER A 354 51.62 -31.54 227.86
CA SER A 354 51.45 -30.18 228.39
C SER A 354 52.12 -29.01 227.68
#